data_AF-R0H132-F1
#
_entry.id   AF-R0H132-F1
#
_cell.length_a   1.000
_cell.length_b   1.000
_cell.length_c   1.000
_cell.angle_alpha   90.00
_cell.angle_beta   90.00
_cell.angle_gamma   90.00
#
_symmetry.space_group_name_H-M   'P 1'
#
loop_
_entity.id
_entity.type
_entity.pdbx_description
1 polymer ?
#
loop_
_entity_poly.entity_id
_entity_poly.type
_entity_poly.pdbx_seq_one_letter_code
_entity_poly.pdbx_strand_id
1 'polypeptide(L)'
;VKESELEQNDWIRLYLELAVAATHKNTGRNHDLSNLKILKVAIETPEDLEPPNEGSLSAITALVYIRYEDSCESRVGKDVDRIAIVKRTYSEHHGSFVLEGWNKPIKSEVVHGLQELRL
;
A
#
# COMPACT_ATOMS: atom_id res chain seq x y z
N VAL A 1 -11.62 -0.66 -2.82
CA VAL A 1 -11.39 -0.33 -4.25
C VAL A 1 -11.80 -1.52 -5.09
N LYS A 2 -12.50 -1.31 -6.22
CA LYS A 2 -12.92 -2.42 -7.11
C LYS A 2 -11.72 -2.94 -7.92
N GLU A 3 -11.73 -4.21 -8.30
CA GLU A 3 -10.63 -4.82 -9.08
C GLU A 3 -10.37 -4.09 -10.40
N SER A 4 -11.43 -3.67 -11.12
CA SER A 4 -11.32 -2.86 -12.35
C SER A 4 -10.66 -1.49 -12.13
N GLU A 5 -10.79 -0.90 -10.94
CA GLU A 5 -10.10 0.34 -10.58
C GLU A 5 -8.63 0.07 -10.26
N LEU A 6 -8.29 -1.10 -9.71
CA LEU A 6 -6.89 -1.50 -9.46
C LEU A 6 -6.13 -1.71 -10.77
N GLU A 7 -6.74 -2.37 -11.75
CA GLU A 7 -6.14 -2.63 -13.07
C GLU A 7 -5.83 -1.36 -13.87
N GLN A 8 -6.56 -0.27 -13.61
CA GLN A 8 -6.36 1.03 -14.27
C GLN A 8 -5.38 1.95 -13.51
N ASN A 9 -4.97 1.57 -12.29
CA ASN A 9 -4.17 2.41 -11.40
C ASN A 9 -2.82 1.76 -11.07
N ASP A 10 -1.89 1.82 -12.02
CA ASP A 10 -0.52 1.30 -11.90
C ASP A 10 0.24 1.84 -10.69
N TRP A 11 -0.15 3.01 -10.17
CA TRP A 11 0.50 3.60 -9.00
C TRP A 11 0.29 2.78 -7.72
N ILE A 12 -0.80 2.02 -7.59
CA ILE A 12 -1.01 1.14 -6.42
C ILE A 12 0.05 0.05 -6.41
N ARG A 13 0.31 -0.51 -7.59
CA ARG A 13 1.36 -1.49 -7.78
C ARG A 13 2.73 -0.89 -7.47
N LEU A 14 3.01 0.31 -7.98
CA LEU A 14 4.25 1.04 -7.68
C LEU A 14 4.45 1.28 -6.17
N TYR A 15 3.40 1.67 -5.45
CA TYR A 15 3.48 1.93 -4.01
C TYR A 15 3.81 0.67 -3.22
N LEU A 16 3.20 -0.46 -3.58
CA LEU A 16 3.53 -1.76 -3.01
C LEU A 16 5.01 -2.12 -3.25
N GLU A 17 5.47 -2.00 -4.50
CA GLU A 17 6.85 -2.32 -4.87
C GLU A 17 7.87 -1.47 -4.10
N LEU A 18 7.60 -0.17 -3.97
CA LEU A 18 8.44 0.75 -3.19
C LEU A 18 8.45 0.39 -1.70
N ALA A 19 7.31 0.06 -1.09
CA ALA A 19 7.24 -0.33 0.31
C ALA A 19 8.03 -1.62 0.59
N VAL A 20 7.95 -2.59 -0.31
CA VAL A 20 8.69 -3.85 -0.23
C VAL A 20 10.19 -3.63 -0.40
N ALA A 21 10.60 -2.87 -1.42
CA ALA A 21 11.99 -2.56 -1.68
C ALA A 21 12.62 -1.76 -0.52
N ALA A 22 11.86 -0.82 0.05
CA ALA A 22 12.33 0.00 1.16
C ALA A 22 12.64 -0.80 2.43
N THR A 23 11.98 -1.94 2.62
CA THR A 23 12.14 -2.82 3.79
C THR A 23 13.38 -3.72 3.68
N HIS A 24 13.84 -4.02 2.45
CA HIS A 24 14.89 -5.03 2.21
C HIS A 24 16.20 -4.47 1.62
N LYS A 25 16.41 -3.14 1.73
CA LYS A 25 17.53 -2.38 1.15
C LYS A 25 18.93 -2.97 1.38
N ASN A 26 19.14 -3.71 2.47
CA ASN A 26 20.45 -4.25 2.86
C ASN A 26 20.78 -5.63 2.28
N THR A 27 19.91 -6.23 1.47
CA THR A 27 20.12 -7.62 1.02
C THR A 27 20.88 -7.77 -0.30
N GLY A 28 21.20 -6.67 -0.99
CA GLY A 28 22.08 -6.64 -2.18
C GLY A 28 21.58 -7.48 -3.37
N ARG A 29 20.39 -8.08 -3.27
CA ARG A 29 19.80 -8.93 -4.30
C ARG A 29 18.82 -8.12 -5.12
N ASN A 30 18.82 -8.39 -6.42
CA ASN A 30 17.76 -7.97 -7.31
C ASN A 30 16.44 -8.48 -6.71
N HIS A 31 15.61 -7.57 -6.20
CA HIS A 31 14.33 -7.94 -5.63
C HIS A 31 13.41 -8.25 -6.79
N ASP A 32 13.32 -9.52 -7.17
CA ASP A 32 12.23 -9.94 -8.04
C ASP A 32 10.90 -9.64 -7.32
N LEU A 33 10.19 -8.63 -7.82
CA LEU A 33 8.91 -8.18 -7.30
C LEU A 33 7.74 -8.79 -8.08
N SER A 34 7.98 -9.53 -9.16
CA SER A 34 6.92 -10.14 -9.99
C SER A 34 6.05 -11.12 -9.19
N ASN A 35 6.59 -11.67 -8.10
CA ASN A 35 5.95 -12.60 -7.16
C ASN A 35 4.92 -11.96 -6.22
N LEU A 36 4.74 -10.64 -6.29
CA LEU A 36 3.80 -9.91 -5.44
C LEU A 36 2.40 -9.91 -6.07
N LYS A 37 1.40 -10.45 -5.36
CA LYS A 37 0.01 -10.48 -5.81
C LYS A 37 -0.90 -9.65 -4.91
N ILE A 38 -1.49 -8.59 -5.45
CA ILE A 38 -2.44 -7.75 -4.71
C ILE A 38 -3.74 -8.53 -4.50
N LEU A 39 -4.19 -8.62 -3.25
CA LEU A 39 -5.47 -9.24 -2.90
C LEU A 39 -6.55 -8.20 -2.65
N LYS A 40 -6.20 -7.10 -1.98
CA LYS A 40 -7.18 -6.11 -1.54
C LYS A 40 -6.58 -4.75 -1.28
N VAL A 41 -7.36 -3.71 -1.56
CA VAL A 41 -6.96 -2.33 -1.31
C VAL A 41 -8.08 -1.51 -0.66
N ALA A 42 -7.72 -0.81 0.42
CA ALA A 42 -8.50 0.28 0.99
C ALA A 42 -7.71 1.58 0.89
N ILE A 43 -8.42 2.68 0.70
CA ILE A 43 -7.87 4.03 0.67
C ILE A 43 -8.67 4.84 1.67
N GLU A 44 -7.96 5.40 2.63
CA GLU A 44 -8.49 6.32 3.63
C GLU A 44 -7.94 7.70 3.33
N THR A 45 -8.82 8.69 3.25
CA THR A 45 -8.47 10.09 3.06
C THR A 45 -8.89 10.85 4.30
N PRO A 46 -8.07 11.78 4.83
CA PRO A 46 -8.54 12.68 5.88
C PRO A 46 -9.77 13.44 5.35
N GLU A 47 -10.90 13.31 6.04
CA GLU A 47 -12.21 13.86 5.60
C GLU A 47 -12.25 15.41 5.54
N ASP A 48 -11.19 16.10 5.95
CA ASP A 48 -11.22 17.54 6.24
C ASP A 48 -10.67 18.48 5.15
N LEU A 49 -10.32 18.02 3.94
CA LEU A 49 -9.66 18.91 2.97
C LEU A 49 -10.33 19.17 1.62
N GLU A 50 -11.22 18.32 1.08
CA GLU A 50 -11.88 18.64 -0.21
C GLU A 50 -13.30 18.04 -0.33
N PRO A 51 -14.21 18.71 -1.08
CA PRO A 51 -15.57 18.22 -1.25
C PRO A 51 -15.59 16.80 -1.84
N PRO A 52 -16.59 15.96 -1.49
CA PRO A 52 -16.66 14.52 -1.76
C PRO A 52 -16.80 14.13 -3.26
N ASN A 53 -16.48 15.05 -4.16
CA ASN A 53 -16.79 15.02 -5.58
C ASN A 53 -15.59 14.55 -6.41
N GLU A 54 -14.38 14.67 -5.88
CA GLU A 54 -13.16 14.08 -6.44
C GLU A 54 -12.79 12.86 -5.60
N GLY A 55 -12.89 11.66 -6.18
CA GLY A 55 -12.75 10.41 -5.43
C GLY A 55 -11.40 10.27 -4.70
N SER A 56 -11.31 9.38 -3.71
CA SER A 56 -10.13 9.21 -2.85
C SER A 56 -8.80 8.96 -3.59
N LEU A 57 -8.86 8.62 -4.89
CA LEU A 57 -7.73 8.42 -5.78
C LEU A 57 -6.98 9.71 -6.14
N SER A 58 -7.59 10.91 -6.03
CA SER A 58 -6.95 12.21 -6.32
C SER A 58 -6.55 13.01 -5.07
N ALA A 59 -6.92 12.55 -3.87
CA ALA A 59 -6.68 13.29 -2.62
C ALA A 59 -5.19 13.63 -2.38
N ILE A 60 -4.97 14.88 -1.94
CA ILE A 60 -3.66 15.47 -1.57
C ILE A 60 -2.92 14.61 -0.54
N THR A 61 -3.65 14.09 0.45
CA THR A 61 -3.13 13.12 1.41
C THR A 61 -4.05 11.91 1.45
N ALA A 62 -3.46 10.72 1.38
CA ALA A 62 -4.19 9.48 1.51
C ALA A 62 -3.33 8.40 2.18
N LEU A 63 -3.99 7.55 2.97
CA LEU A 63 -3.47 6.30 3.49
C LEU A 63 -3.98 5.15 2.61
N VAL A 64 -3.06 4.40 2.05
CA VAL A 64 -3.34 3.29 1.14
C VAL A 64 -2.93 2.00 1.85
N TYR A 65 -3.91 1.14 2.12
CA TYR A 65 -3.72 -0.17 2.70
C TYR A 65 -3.78 -1.21 1.59
N ILE A 66 -2.71 -1.97 1.40
CA ILE A 66 -2.58 -2.98 0.34
C ILE A 66 -2.32 -4.32 1.00
N ARG A 67 -3.31 -5.21 1.01
CA ARG A 67 -3.12 -6.61 1.36
C ARG A 67 -2.64 -7.37 0.13
N TYR A 68 -1.57 -8.14 0.27
CA TYR A 68 -0.94 -8.83 -0.83
C TYR A 68 -0.28 -10.14 -0.39
N GLU A 69 -0.07 -11.05 -1.34
CA GLU A 69 0.75 -12.24 -1.16
C GLU A 69 2.16 -11.99 -1.71
N ASP A 70 3.18 -12.46 -0.99
CA ASP A 70 4.57 -12.48 -1.41
C ASP A 70 5.05 -13.93 -1.48
N SER A 71 5.17 -14.52 -2.66
CA SER A 71 5.65 -15.91 -2.80
C SER A 71 7.18 -16.03 -2.76
N CYS A 72 7.91 -14.93 -2.54
CA CYS A 72 9.37 -14.97 -2.44
C CYS A 72 9.81 -15.52 -1.07
N GLU A 73 10.02 -16.84 -0.98
CA GLU A 73 10.41 -17.52 0.27
C GLU A 73 11.65 -16.89 0.93
N SER A 74 12.62 -16.40 0.14
CA SER A 74 13.81 -15.73 0.68
C SER A 74 13.53 -14.42 1.43
N ARG A 75 12.37 -13.79 1.18
CA ARG A 75 11.94 -12.54 1.79
C ARG A 75 11.02 -12.76 2.97
N VAL A 76 10.10 -13.71 2.84
CA VAL A 76 8.97 -13.85 3.78
C VAL A 76 8.87 -15.23 4.45
N GLY A 77 9.70 -16.19 4.03
CA GLY A 77 9.62 -17.57 4.49
C GLY A 77 8.32 -18.23 4.03
N LYS A 78 7.67 -18.98 4.93
CA LYS A 78 6.40 -19.69 4.67
C LYS A 78 5.16 -18.82 4.85
N ASP A 79 5.28 -17.67 5.53
CA ASP A 79 4.17 -16.76 5.80
C ASP A 79 4.08 -15.71 4.69
N VAL A 80 3.21 -15.96 3.71
CA VAL A 80 3.16 -15.18 2.47
C VAL A 80 2.18 -14.01 2.52
N ASP A 81 1.28 -13.94 3.50
CA ASP A 81 0.23 -12.92 3.58
C ASP A 81 0.74 -11.65 4.29
N ARG A 82 0.65 -10.52 3.59
CA ARG A 82 1.33 -9.28 3.95
C ARG A 82 0.40 -8.10 3.80
N ILE A 83 0.69 -7.05 4.56
CA ILE A 83 0.06 -5.75 4.41
C ILE A 83 1.12 -4.66 4.24
N ALA A 84 0.99 -3.88 3.18
CA ALA A 84 1.68 -2.63 3.00
C ALA A 84 0.74 -1.48 3.37
N ILE A 85 1.26 -0.53 4.14
CA ILE A 85 0.57 0.71 4.50
C ILE A 85 1.41 1.84 3.92
N VAL A 86 0.83 2.60 2.99
CA VAL A 86 1.53 3.68 2.29
C VAL A 86 0.77 4.97 2.49
N LYS A 87 1.41 5.93 3.15
CA LYS A 87 0.92 7.29 3.21
C LYS A 87 1.51 8.06 2.04
N ARG A 88 0.64 8.67 1.24
CA ARG A 88 1.04 9.67 0.26
C ARG A 88 0.64 11.06 0.73
N THR A 89 1.51 12.03 0.52
CA THR A 89 1.23 13.44 0.79
C THR A 89 1.84 14.29 -0.31
N TYR A 90 1.02 15.15 -0.91
CA TYR A 90 1.47 16.23 -1.77
C TYR A 90 1.47 17.55 -1.01
N SER A 91 2.58 18.29 -1.05
CA SER A 91 2.65 19.64 -0.50
C SER A 91 2.75 20.64 -1.64
N GLU A 92 1.70 21.41 -1.87
CA GLU A 92 1.69 22.48 -2.88
C GLU A 92 2.73 23.56 -2.58
N HIS A 93 2.83 23.97 -1.30
CA HIS A 93 3.77 24.98 -0.84
C HIS A 93 5.23 24.65 -1.19
N HIS A 94 5.60 23.36 -1.11
CA HIS A 94 6.95 22.90 -1.39
C HIS A 94 7.10 22.24 -2.78
N GLY A 95 6.01 22.06 -3.52
CA GLY A 95 5.99 21.31 -4.78
C GLY A 95 6.49 19.87 -4.63
N SER A 96 6.30 19.25 -3.46
CA SER A 96 6.91 17.97 -3.12
C SER A 96 5.88 16.88 -2.91
N PHE A 97 6.15 15.69 -3.46
CA PHE A 97 5.37 14.48 -3.24
C PHE A 97 6.16 13.50 -2.37
N VAL A 98 5.57 13.10 -1.24
CA VAL A 98 6.21 12.24 -0.24
C VAL A 98 5.44 10.93 -0.13
N LEU A 99 6.19 9.82 -0.14
CA LEU A 99 5.68 8.48 0.14
C LEU A 99 6.37 7.92 1.38
N GLU A 100 5.57 7.57 2.38
CA GLU A 100 6.01 6.90 3.59
C GLU A 100 5.36 5.51 3.62
N GLY A 101 6.18 4.45 3.64
CA GLY A 101 5.71 3.08 3.49
C GLY A 101 6.18 2.16 4.60
N TRP A 102 5.30 1.28 5.05
CA TRP A 102 5.61 0.18 5.96
C TRP A 102 5.11 -1.14 5.40
N ASN A 103 5.89 -2.21 5.62
CA ASN A 103 5.51 -3.57 5.26
C ASN A 103 5.54 -4.48 6.51
N LYS A 104 4.47 -5.25 6.74
CA LYS A 104 4.36 -6.15 7.90
C LYS A 104 3.65 -7.46 7.53
N PRO A 105 3.98 -8.59 8.20
CA PRO A 105 3.11 -9.75 8.19
C PRO A 105 1.74 -9.40 8.76
N ILE A 106 0.69 -9.98 8.18
CA ILE A 106 -0.66 -9.81 8.72
C ILE A 106 -0.82 -10.75 9.93
N LYS A 107 -0.59 -10.23 11.14
CA LYS A 107 -0.92 -10.98 12.36
C LYS A 107 -2.42 -10.86 12.63
N SER A 108 -3.04 -11.93 13.12
CA SER A 108 -4.48 -12.02 13.43
C SER A 108 -5.01 -10.88 14.32
N GLU A 109 -4.15 -10.26 15.13
CA GLU A 109 -4.52 -9.15 16.03
C GLU A 109 -4.75 -7.82 15.28
N VAL A 110 -4.15 -7.63 14.10
CA VAL A 110 -4.41 -6.46 13.23
C VAL A 110 -5.78 -6.60 12.54
N VAL A 111 -6.29 -7.83 12.41
CA VAL A 111 -7.59 -8.13 11.80
C VAL A 111 -8.74 -7.55 12.62
N HIS A 112 -8.62 -7.38 13.94
CA HIS A 112 -9.67 -6.72 14.73
C HIS A 112 -9.72 -5.20 14.51
N GLY A 113 -8.59 -4.52 14.33
CA GLY A 113 -8.59 -3.10 13.92
C GLY A 113 -9.00 -2.90 12.46
N LEU A 114 -8.71 -3.87 11.59
CA LEU A 114 -9.06 -3.88 10.17
C LEU A 114 -10.47 -4.44 9.89
N GLN A 115 -11.19 -4.98 10.88
CA GLN A 115 -12.60 -5.35 10.74
C GLN A 115 -13.52 -4.13 10.82
N GLU A 116 -13.08 -3.03 11.44
CA GLU A 116 -13.81 -1.76 11.45
C GLU A 116 -13.54 -0.91 10.20
N LEU A 117 -12.35 -1.02 9.62
CA LEU A 117 -12.08 -0.57 8.26
C LEU A 117 -12.64 -1.61 7.30
N ARG A 118 -13.93 -1.51 6.92
CA ARG A 118 -14.56 -2.37 5.90
C ARG A 118 -13.71 -2.49 4.63
N LEU A 119 -12.78 -3.43 4.66
CA LEU A 119 -12.18 -4.07 3.53
C LEU A 119 -13.25 -5.01 3.01
#